data_AF-A0A176S7B8-F1
#
_entry.id   AF-A0A176S7B8-F1
#
_cell.length_a   1.000
_cell.length_b   1.000
_cell.length_c   1.000
_cell.angle_alpha   90.00
_cell.angle_beta   90.00
_cell.angle_gamma   90.00
#
_symmetry.space_group_name_H-M   'P 1'
#
loop_
_entity.id
_entity.type
_entity.pdbx_description
1 polymer ?
#
loop_
_entity_poly.entity_id
_entity_poly.type
_entity_poly.pdbx_seq_one_letter_code
_entity_poly.pdbx_strand_id
1 'polypeptide(L)' 'MGTRKKHGLILLDQIRAVDKTRLIVKKGSLDQITQIAVCDRLQEMFAY' A
#
# COMPACT_ATOMS: atom_id res chain seq x y z
N MET A 1 29.05 2.12 5.12
CA MET A 1 28.32 1.19 4.22
C MET A 1 26.83 1.46 4.38
N GLY A 2 26.18 2.11 3.40
CA GLY A 2 24.85 2.72 3.56
C GLY A 2 23.68 1.74 3.48
N THR A 3 22.87 1.65 4.55
CA THR A 3 21.55 1.03 4.51
C THR A 3 20.55 2.01 3.91
N ARG A 4 20.40 2.00 2.59
CA ARG A 4 19.29 2.70 1.95
C ARG A 4 17.99 2.03 2.40
N LYS A 5 17.34 2.58 3.44
CA LYS A 5 15.92 2.29 3.71
C LYS A 5 15.20 2.56 2.39
N LYS A 6 14.71 1.50 1.74
CA LYS A 6 13.88 1.65 0.53
C LYS A 6 12.59 2.31 1.01
N HIS A 7 12.51 3.64 0.90
CA HIS A 7 11.28 4.38 1.10
C HIS A 7 10.37 4.05 -0.09
N GLY A 8 9.67 2.92 0.01
CA GLY A 8 8.61 2.58 -0.91
C GLY A 8 7.45 3.55 -0.68
N LEU A 9 6.86 4.03 -1.77
CA LEU A 9 5.66 4.86 -1.74
C LEU A 9 4.47 3.97 -2.07
N ILE A 10 3.34 4.20 -1.39
CA ILE A 10 2.05 3.55 -1.70
C ILE A 10 1.28 4.52 -2.58
N LEU A 11 1.08 4.14 -3.84
CA LEU A 11 0.33 4.95 -4.81
C LEU A 11 -1.14 4.50 -4.79
N LEU A 12 -2.00 5.29 -4.13
CA LEU A 12 -3.43 5.02 -4.04
C LEU A 12 -4.17 5.24 -5.36
N ASP A 13 -3.62 6.10 -6.22
CA ASP A 13 -4.15 6.35 -7.55
C ASP A 13 -3.98 5.16 -8.53
N GLN A 14 -3.01 4.28 -8.27
CA GLN A 14 -2.74 3.11 -9.11
C GLN A 14 -3.34 1.81 -8.56
N ILE A 15 -4.46 1.91 -7.85
CA ILE A 15 -5.17 0.72 -7.34
C ILE A 15 -5.84 0.00 -8.50
N ARG A 16 -5.68 -1.33 -8.54
CA ARG A 16 -6.30 -2.20 -9.54
C ARG A 16 -6.86 -3.46 -8.89
N ALA A 17 -7.96 -3.96 -9.43
CA ALA A 17 -8.41 -5.32 -9.12
C ALA A 17 -7.44 -6.34 -9.71
N VAL A 18 -7.01 -7.31 -8.90
CA VAL A 18 -6.17 -8.43 -9.33
C VAL A 18 -6.79 -9.75 -8.89
N ASP A 19 -6.62 -10.78 -9.72
CA ASP A 19 -7.00 -12.13 -9.35
C ASP A 19 -6.00 -12.76 -8.36
N LYS A 20 -6.47 -13.70 -7.52
CA LYS A 20 -5.66 -14.37 -6.49
C LYS A 20 -4.45 -15.11 -7.08
N THR A 21 -4.53 -15.60 -8.32
CA THR A 21 -3.41 -16.27 -9.00
C THR A 21 -2.20 -15.35 -9.21
N ARG A 22 -2.40 -14.02 -9.22
CA ARG A 22 -1.31 -13.02 -9.35
C ARG A 22 -0.58 -12.76 -8.04
N LEU A 23 -1.13 -13.22 -6.90
CA LEU A 23 -0.54 -13.09 -5.57
C LEU A 23 0.32 -14.32 -5.27
N ILE A 24 1.53 -14.34 -5.82
CA ILE A 24 2.43 -15.52 -5.77
C ILE A 24 2.95 -15.76 -4.33
N VAL A 25 3.33 -14.69 -3.62
CA VAL A 25 3.87 -14.78 -2.24
C VAL A 25 3.52 -13.55 -1.41
N LYS A 26 3.24 -13.76 -0.12
CA LYS A 26 3.08 -12.65 0.84
C LYS A 26 4.46 -12.06 1.15
N LYS A 27 4.71 -10.83 0.72
CA LYS A 27 5.98 -10.11 0.97
C LYS A 27 6.08 -9.53 2.38
N GLY A 28 4.98 -9.39 3.09
CA GLY A 28 4.92 -8.85 4.44
C GLY A 28 3.53 -8.31 4.76
N SER A 29 3.45 -7.54 5.84
CA SER A 29 2.27 -6.76 6.22
C SER A 29 2.69 -5.30 6.39
N LEU A 30 1.78 -4.37 6.12
CA LEU A 30 1.98 -2.96 6.41
C LEU A 30 1.95 -2.72 7.92
N ASP A 31 2.68 -1.72 8.40
CA ASP A 31 2.56 -1.27 9.79
C ASP A 31 1.17 -0.68 10.04
N GLN A 32 0.66 -0.82 11.27
CA GLN A 32 -0.69 -0.36 11.63
C GLN A 32 -0.89 1.14 11.36
N ILE A 33 0.13 1.98 11.64
CA ILE A 33 0.03 3.43 11.43
C ILE A 33 -0.12 3.72 9.92
N THR A 34 0.68 3.02 9.10
CA THR A 34 0.61 3.16 7.64
C THR A 34 -0.71 2.65 7.07
N GLN A 35 -1.29 1.60 7.64
CA GLN A 35 -2.60 1.10 7.23
C GLN A 35 -3.71 2.12 7.49
N ILE A 36 -3.72 2.73 8.67
CA ILE A 36 -4.71 3.77 9.02
C ILE A 36 -4.58 4.95 8.06
N ALA A 37 -3.35 5.45 7.85
CA ALA A 37 -3.10 6.57 6.94
C ALA A 37 -3.52 6.27 5.50
N VAL A 38 -3.36 5.03 5.02
CA VAL A 38 -3.83 4.60 3.71
C VAL A 38 -5.36 4.58 3.63
N CYS A 39 -6.03 4.04 4.65
CA CYS A 39 -7.50 4.03 4.71
C CYS A 39 -8.08 5.44 4.73
N ASP A 40 -7.57 6.33 5.57
CA ASP A 40 -8.03 7.72 5.66
C ASP A 40 -7.94 8.42 4.30
N ARG A 41 -6.79 8.26 3.63
CA ARG A 41 -6.55 8.86 2.30
C ARG A 41 -7.44 8.28 1.22
N LEU A 42 -7.75 6.98 1.29
CA LEU A 42 -8.72 6.37 0.37
C LEU A 42 -10.12 6.91 0.61
N GLN A 43 -10.54 7.04 1.87
CA GLN A 43 -11.84 7.62 2.19
C GLN A 43 -11.94 9.07 1.66
N GLU A 44 -10.92 9.90 1.83
CA GLU A 44 -10.86 11.25 1.25
C GLU A 44 -10.98 11.22 -0.28
N MET A 45 -10.30 10.28 -0.95
CA MET A 45 -10.29 10.17 -2.41
C MET A 45 -11.64 9.73 -3.00
N PHE A 46 -12.43 8.95 -2.25
CA PHE A 46 -13.75 8.47 -2.66
C PHE A 46 -14.92 9.23 -2.01
N ALA A 47 -14.66 10.29 -1.24
CA ALA A 47 -15.70 11.08 -0.54
C ALA A 47 -16.47 12.07 -1.44
N TYR A 48 -16.37 11.94 -2.77
CA TYR A 48 -17.04 12.80 -3.77
C TYR A 48 -17.81 11.98 -4.80
#